data_AF-A0A8T7LID7-F1
#
_entry.id   AF-A0A8T7LID7-F1
#
_cell.length_a   1.000
_cell.length_b   1.000
_cell.length_c   1.000
_cell.angle_alpha   90.00
_cell.angle_beta   90.00
_cell.angle_gamma   90.00
#
_symmetry.space_group_name_H-M   'P 1'
#
loop_
_entity.id
_entity.type
_entity.pdbx_description
1 polymer ?
#
loop_
_entity_poly.entity_id
_entity_poly.type
_entity_poly.pdbx_seq_one_letter_code
_entity_poly.pdbx_strand_id
1 'polypeptide(L)'
;MPAYLVMVTYLVLVLGAAASAPAIYDRLPRAVSDWMFGLATVGVVGALVGLSLRRDDLSPGGIYAAHFYTMIIWVWLELGCRSPGATGLRRFGFSRQSSLWQEVTWLPPALGIAALTWNGANQIGLWSFLLCWWAHLSMRLTAYAAAHARTGGPLLWPPWFAVGLPPAQVLSAIFPVTVSITTAACALFACDALVAGATTAEGVTGLLLAAQAVVACAALWWDVVPLEVWPGRRVQAWRSMWRRRPVSFGARPLRDVSQG
;
A
#
# COMPACT_ATOMS: atom_id res chain seq x y z
N MET A 1 4.60 30.45 9.75
CA MET A 1 5.88 29.75 9.52
C MET A 1 6.03 28.45 10.32
N PRO A 2 5.90 28.40 11.66
CA PRO A 2 6.12 27.15 12.41
C PRO A 2 5.12 26.04 12.10
N ALA A 3 3.84 26.36 11.88
CA ALA A 3 2.79 25.37 11.57
C ALA A 3 3.07 24.58 10.27
N TYR A 4 3.51 25.25 9.21
CA TYR A 4 3.85 24.59 7.95
C TYR A 4 5.10 23.70 8.07
N LEU A 5 6.07 24.10 8.88
CA LEU A 5 7.26 23.28 9.13
C LEU A 5 6.88 21.99 9.86
N VAL A 6 6.06 22.09 10.92
CA VAL A 6 5.51 20.93 11.63
C VAL A 6 4.76 20.01 10.68
N MET A 7 3.91 20.57 9.80
CA MET A 7 3.19 19.80 8.78
C MET A 7 4.14 19.05 7.85
N VAL A 8 5.11 19.73 7.23
CA VAL A 8 6.03 19.11 6.29
C VAL A 8 6.87 18.02 6.96
N THR A 9 7.39 18.29 8.17
CA THR A 9 8.14 17.28 8.94
C THR A 9 7.27 16.08 9.27
N TYR A 10 6.03 16.30 9.71
CA TYR A 10 5.07 15.23 9.98
C TYR A 10 4.81 14.39 8.74
N LEU A 11 4.51 15.01 7.60
CA LEU A 11 4.23 14.32 6.34
C LEU A 11 5.42 13.46 5.89
N VAL A 12 6.64 14.02 5.91
CA VAL A 12 7.85 13.28 5.52
C VAL A 12 8.09 12.08 6.42
N LEU A 13 7.95 12.24 7.74
CA LEU A 13 8.21 11.17 8.69
C LEU A 13 7.10 10.11 8.65
N VAL A 14 5.84 10.53 8.76
CA VAL A 14 4.71 9.61 8.94
C VAL A 14 4.29 8.99 7.62
N LEU A 15 4.01 9.78 6.57
CA LEU A 15 3.63 9.22 5.27
C LEU A 15 4.81 8.50 4.61
N GLY A 16 6.02 9.05 4.75
CA GLY A 16 7.24 8.39 4.27
C GLY A 16 7.47 7.03 4.94
N ALA A 17 7.30 6.94 6.26
CA ALA A 17 7.37 5.66 6.98
C ALA A 17 6.23 4.73 6.58
N ALA A 18 4.99 5.21 6.47
CA ALA A 18 3.84 4.39 6.10
C ALA A 18 4.00 3.77 4.70
N ALA A 19 4.55 4.52 3.74
CA ALA A 19 4.82 4.03 2.39
C ALA A 19 6.01 3.07 2.32
N SER A 20 7.08 3.31 3.10
CA SER A 20 8.34 2.56 2.99
C SER A 20 8.44 1.34 3.93
N ALA A 21 7.77 1.36 5.09
CA ALA A 21 7.87 0.29 6.09
C ALA A 21 7.50 -1.10 5.54
N PRO A 22 6.43 -1.28 4.73
CA PRO A 22 6.13 -2.58 4.14
C PRO A 22 7.22 -3.09 3.18
N ALA A 23 7.86 -2.19 2.43
CA ALA A 23 8.94 -2.54 1.51
C ALA A 23 10.24 -2.88 2.24
N ILE A 24 10.50 -2.24 3.39
CA ILE A 24 11.62 -2.57 4.28
C ILE A 24 11.38 -3.93 4.94
N TYR A 25 10.15 -4.18 5.42
CA TYR A 25 9.76 -5.43 6.08
C TYR A 25 10.09 -6.68 5.25
N ASP A 26 9.81 -6.65 3.94
CA ASP A 26 10.09 -7.75 3.01
C ASP A 26 11.59 -8.11 2.92
N ARG A 27 12.49 -7.22 3.34
CA ARG A 27 13.95 -7.40 3.25
C ARG A 27 14.60 -7.81 4.57
N LEU A 28 13.84 -7.85 5.66
CA LEU A 28 14.38 -8.11 7.00
C LEU A 28 14.49 -9.60 7.30
N PRO A 29 15.44 -10.01 8.16
CA PRO A 29 15.47 -11.37 8.70
C PRO A 29 14.15 -11.70 9.42
N ARG A 30 13.71 -12.96 9.36
CA ARG A 30 12.42 -13.41 9.93
C ARG A 30 12.24 -13.01 11.40
N ALA A 31 13.28 -13.16 12.24
CA ALA A 31 13.19 -12.79 13.65
C ALA A 31 12.87 -11.29 13.86
N VAL A 32 13.46 -10.41 13.04
CA VAL A 32 13.21 -8.96 13.09
C VAL A 32 11.82 -8.64 12.55
N SER A 33 11.44 -9.29 11.46
CA SER A 33 10.12 -9.18 10.83
C SER A 33 8.99 -9.61 11.80
N ASP A 34 9.16 -10.71 12.52
CA ASP A 34 8.19 -11.18 13.52
C ASP A 34 8.09 -10.23 14.72
N TRP A 35 9.23 -9.72 15.21
CA TRP A 35 9.25 -8.73 16.29
C TRP A 35 8.58 -7.42 15.88
N MET A 36 8.86 -6.92 14.67
CA MET A 36 8.21 -5.72 14.12
C MET A 36 6.70 -5.90 13.98
N PHE A 37 6.23 -7.07 13.53
CA PHE A 37 4.79 -7.33 13.47
C PHE A 37 4.16 -7.42 14.86
N GLY A 38 4.86 -8.00 15.83
CA GLY A 38 4.44 -7.99 17.24
C GLY A 38 4.30 -6.57 17.79
N LEU A 39 5.31 -5.72 17.56
CA LEU A 39 5.28 -4.31 17.95
C LEU A 39 4.13 -3.55 17.27
N ALA A 40 3.94 -3.76 15.96
CA ALA A 40 2.83 -3.16 15.22
C ALA A 40 1.47 -3.61 15.75
N THR A 41 1.34 -4.87 16.19
CA THR A 41 0.09 -5.41 16.76
C THR A 41 -0.26 -4.71 18.08
N VAL A 42 0.71 -4.51 18.97
CA VAL A 42 0.52 -3.70 20.18
C VAL A 42 0.20 -2.24 19.82
N GLY A 43 0.88 -1.71 18.81
CA GLY A 43 0.65 -0.37 18.28
C GLY A 43 -0.79 -0.16 17.78
N VAL A 44 -1.41 -1.15 17.14
CA VAL A 44 -2.80 -1.07 16.68
C VAL A 44 -3.79 -0.96 17.84
N VAL A 45 -3.57 -1.72 18.92
CA VAL A 45 -4.42 -1.60 20.11
C VAL A 45 -4.33 -0.18 20.67
N GLY A 46 -3.10 0.35 20.79
CA GLY A 46 -2.88 1.74 21.20
C GLY A 46 -3.50 2.77 20.25
N ALA A 47 -3.45 2.51 18.94
CA ALA A 47 -4.01 3.38 17.91
C ALA A 47 -5.54 3.43 17.95
N LEU A 48 -6.21 2.29 18.15
CA LEU A 48 -7.67 2.23 18.28
C LEU A 48 -8.14 2.97 19.54
N VAL A 49 -7.44 2.78 20.67
CA VAL A 49 -7.72 3.54 21.90
C VAL A 49 -7.48 5.03 21.68
N GLY A 50 -6.34 5.39 21.09
CA GLY A 50 -5.99 6.78 20.79
C GLY A 50 -7.02 7.46 19.88
N LEU A 51 -7.52 6.76 18.87
CA LEU A 51 -8.57 7.26 17.99
C LEU A 51 -9.88 7.48 18.74
N SER A 52 -10.28 6.55 19.60
CA SER A 52 -11.49 6.68 20.41
C SER A 52 -11.45 7.88 21.36
N LEU A 53 -10.27 8.17 21.93
CA LEU A 53 -10.06 9.29 22.85
C LEU A 53 -10.00 10.65 22.12
N ARG A 54 -9.67 10.65 20.82
CA ARG A 54 -9.53 11.88 20.01
C ARG A 54 -10.70 12.14 19.07
N ARG A 55 -11.77 11.35 19.18
CA ARG A 55 -12.95 11.45 18.29
C ARG A 55 -13.62 12.82 18.28
N ASP A 56 -13.51 13.58 19.37
CA ASP A 56 -14.13 14.92 19.54
C ASP A 56 -13.08 16.04 19.65
N ASP A 57 -11.79 15.71 19.51
CA ASP A 57 -10.69 16.67 19.62
C ASP A 57 -10.37 17.29 18.25
N LEU A 58 -10.93 18.48 18.03
CA LEU A 58 -10.68 19.31 16.84
C LEU A 58 -9.47 20.24 17.00
N SER A 59 -8.61 20.05 18.00
CA SER A 59 -7.33 20.76 18.01
C SER A 59 -6.43 20.27 16.86
N PRO A 60 -5.54 21.10 16.30
CA PRO A 60 -4.55 20.64 15.32
C PRO A 60 -3.77 19.41 15.78
N GLY A 61 -3.44 19.34 17.08
CA GLY A 61 -2.79 18.16 17.68
C GLY A 61 -3.66 16.90 17.65
N GLY A 62 -4.96 17.04 17.93
CA GLY A 62 -5.94 15.95 17.80
C GLY A 62 -6.06 15.43 16.37
N ILE A 63 -6.03 16.32 15.38
CA ILE A 63 -6.04 15.97 13.95
C ILE A 63 -4.79 15.18 13.55
N TYR A 64 -3.59 15.66 13.90
CA TYR A 64 -2.34 14.94 13.64
C TYR A 64 -2.31 13.57 14.32
N ALA A 65 -2.73 13.50 15.59
CA ALA A 65 -2.74 12.24 16.34
C ALA A 65 -3.71 11.22 15.71
N ALA A 66 -4.92 11.62 15.35
CA ALA A 66 -5.91 10.75 14.71
C ALA A 66 -5.41 10.20 13.37
N HIS A 67 -4.80 11.05 12.53
CA HIS A 67 -4.17 10.59 11.28
C HIS A 67 -3.03 9.61 11.54
N PHE A 68 -2.16 9.91 12.51
CA PHE A 68 -1.03 9.04 12.87
C PHE A 68 -1.48 7.66 13.34
N TYR A 69 -2.50 7.59 14.20
CA TYR A 69 -3.09 6.33 14.64
C TYR A 69 -3.65 5.52 13.47
N THR A 70 -4.32 6.17 12.52
CA THR A 70 -4.76 5.49 11.29
C THR A 70 -3.59 4.95 10.48
N MET A 71 -2.48 5.70 10.35
CA MET A 71 -1.29 5.20 9.62
C MET A 71 -0.67 3.97 10.30
N ILE A 72 -0.69 3.88 11.63
CA ILE A 72 -0.26 2.68 12.36
C ILE A 72 -1.15 1.49 11.98
N ILE A 73 -2.47 1.67 11.98
CA ILE A 73 -3.43 0.62 11.61
C ILE A 73 -3.19 0.17 10.16
N TRP A 74 -3.02 1.13 9.25
CA TRP A 74 -2.72 0.86 7.84
C TRP A 74 -1.43 0.04 7.66
N VAL A 75 -0.33 0.47 8.29
CA VAL A 75 0.94 -0.23 8.21
C VAL A 75 0.81 -1.64 8.79
N TRP A 76 0.14 -1.82 9.92
CA TRP A 76 -0.08 -3.13 10.50
C TRP A 76 -0.81 -4.09 9.55
N LEU A 77 -1.81 -3.62 8.82
CA LEU A 77 -2.51 -4.43 7.80
C LEU A 77 -1.57 -4.85 6.67
N GLU A 78 -0.78 -3.91 6.16
CA GLU A 78 0.23 -4.17 5.13
C GLU A 78 1.28 -5.18 5.60
N LEU A 79 1.76 -5.07 6.85
CA LEU A 79 2.71 -6.03 7.43
C LEU A 79 2.08 -7.41 7.64
N GLY A 80 0.83 -7.46 8.11
CA GLY A 80 0.09 -8.70 8.32
C GLY A 80 0.01 -9.54 7.05
N CYS A 81 -0.28 -8.91 5.91
CA CYS A 81 -0.35 -9.58 4.60
C CYS A 81 1.01 -10.11 4.09
N ARG A 82 2.12 -9.62 4.65
CA ARG A 82 3.50 -10.00 4.26
C ARG A 82 4.14 -10.99 5.22
N SER A 83 3.60 -11.17 6.42
CA SER A 83 4.18 -12.04 7.44
C SER A 83 4.16 -13.51 7.00
N PRO A 84 5.33 -14.17 6.85
CA PRO A 84 5.42 -15.56 6.39
C PRO A 84 5.03 -16.60 7.46
N GLY A 85 4.79 -16.17 8.72
CA GLY A 85 4.60 -17.03 9.89
C GLY A 85 3.16 -17.28 10.33
N ALA A 86 2.16 -16.84 9.55
CA ALA A 86 0.77 -17.06 9.91
C ALA A 86 0.40 -18.54 9.73
N THR A 87 0.45 -19.33 10.80
CA THR A 87 -0.08 -20.70 10.84
C THR A 87 -1.55 -20.70 11.29
N GLY A 88 -2.35 -21.66 10.80
CA GLY A 88 -3.77 -21.81 11.18
C GLY A 88 -4.69 -20.68 10.71
N LEU A 89 -5.66 -20.28 11.56
CA LEU A 89 -6.62 -19.19 11.28
C LEU A 89 -5.95 -17.84 10.95
N ARG A 90 -4.71 -17.61 11.40
CA ARG A 90 -3.92 -16.41 11.05
C ARG A 90 -3.58 -16.39 9.55
N ARG A 91 -3.41 -17.56 8.92
CA ARG A 91 -3.19 -17.71 7.47
C ARG A 91 -4.45 -17.41 6.67
N PHE A 92 -5.63 -17.73 7.23
CA PHE A 92 -6.91 -17.54 6.56
C PHE A 92 -7.28 -16.06 6.36
N GLY A 93 -6.90 -15.18 7.30
CA GLY A 93 -7.14 -13.74 7.14
C GLY A 93 -6.08 -13.03 6.28
N PHE A 94 -4.80 -13.31 6.47
CA PHE A 94 -3.74 -12.47 5.89
C PHE A 94 -3.01 -13.07 4.68
N SER A 95 -3.50 -14.18 4.10
CA SER A 95 -2.80 -14.84 2.99
C SER A 95 -2.71 -13.97 1.73
N ARG A 96 -1.48 -13.70 1.30
CA ARG A 96 -1.10 -13.06 0.02
C ARG A 96 -1.59 -13.83 -1.22
N GLN A 97 -2.07 -15.08 -1.07
CA GLN A 97 -2.42 -15.96 -2.20
C GLN A 97 -3.80 -15.67 -2.81
N SER A 98 -4.67 -14.90 -2.14
CA SER A 98 -5.95 -14.48 -2.70
C SER A 98 -6.15 -12.99 -2.46
N SER A 99 -6.08 -12.19 -3.52
CA SER A 99 -6.24 -10.73 -3.40
C SER A 99 -7.60 -10.36 -2.81
N LEU A 100 -8.65 -11.14 -3.10
CA LEU A 100 -9.99 -10.95 -2.51
C LEU A 100 -9.98 -11.13 -0.99
N TRP A 101 -9.19 -12.08 -0.47
CA TRP A 101 -9.14 -12.33 0.97
C TRP A 101 -8.46 -11.18 1.72
N GLN A 102 -7.46 -10.54 1.12
CA GLN A 102 -6.84 -9.36 1.71
C GLN A 102 -7.82 -8.18 1.80
N GLU A 103 -8.67 -7.94 0.79
CA GLU A 103 -9.70 -6.88 0.87
C GLU A 103 -10.71 -7.18 1.98
N VAL A 104 -11.15 -8.43 2.10
CA VAL A 104 -12.05 -8.86 3.18
C VAL A 104 -11.43 -8.64 4.56
N THR A 105 -10.13 -8.86 4.69
CA THR A 105 -9.41 -8.68 5.97
C THR A 105 -9.21 -7.22 6.36
N TRP A 106 -9.35 -6.29 5.41
CA TRP A 106 -9.27 -4.86 5.68
C TRP A 106 -10.62 -4.26 6.10
N LEU A 107 -11.73 -4.97 5.86
CA LEU A 107 -13.07 -4.54 6.29
C LEU A 107 -13.22 -4.43 7.82
N PRO A 108 -12.82 -5.40 8.66
CA PRO A 108 -13.00 -5.28 10.10
C PRO A 108 -12.29 -4.07 10.72
N PRO A 109 -11.01 -3.77 10.39
CA PRO A 109 -10.37 -2.52 10.82
C PRO A 109 -11.08 -1.27 10.33
N ALA A 110 -11.55 -1.26 9.07
CA ALA A 110 -12.31 -0.13 8.51
C ALA A 110 -13.60 0.12 9.31
N LEU A 111 -14.35 -0.94 9.58
CA LEU A 111 -15.57 -0.89 10.41
C LEU A 111 -15.26 -0.52 11.85
N GLY A 112 -14.14 -0.98 12.41
CA GLY A 112 -13.68 -0.60 13.74
C GLY A 112 -13.39 0.88 13.85
N ILE A 113 -12.65 1.44 12.88
CA ILE A 113 -12.40 2.89 12.79
C ILE A 113 -13.73 3.64 12.66
N ALA A 114 -14.59 3.24 11.71
CA ALA A 114 -15.88 3.87 11.49
C ALA A 114 -16.78 3.83 12.73
N ALA A 115 -16.85 2.69 13.43
CA ALA A 115 -17.66 2.55 14.65
C ALA A 115 -17.13 3.43 15.80
N LEU A 116 -15.81 3.56 15.92
CA LEU A 116 -15.19 4.40 16.95
C LEU A 116 -15.35 5.90 16.65
N THR A 117 -15.45 6.29 15.37
CA THR A 117 -15.57 7.69 14.95
C THR A 117 -16.98 8.10 14.50
N TRP A 118 -17.96 7.20 14.42
CA TRP A 118 -19.27 7.43 13.76
C TRP A 118 -20.00 8.70 14.22
N ASN A 119 -19.92 9.04 15.50
CA ASN A 119 -20.55 10.23 16.10
C ASN A 119 -19.53 11.27 16.60
N GLY A 120 -18.27 11.14 16.19
CA GLY A 120 -17.20 12.06 16.55
C GLY A 120 -17.12 13.25 15.60
N ALA A 121 -16.75 14.41 16.12
CA ALA A 121 -16.47 15.59 15.29
C ALA A 121 -15.22 15.41 14.41
N ASN A 122 -14.25 14.62 14.86
CA ASN A 122 -13.00 14.36 14.17
C ASN A 122 -13.07 13.09 13.31
N GLN A 123 -13.29 13.28 12.00
CA GLN A 123 -13.41 12.20 11.01
C GLN A 123 -12.11 11.93 10.23
N ILE A 124 -10.99 12.61 10.53
CA ILE A 124 -9.78 12.48 9.72
C ILE A 124 -9.26 11.04 9.68
N GLY A 125 -9.39 10.31 10.79
CA GLY A 125 -8.92 8.94 10.88
C GLY A 125 -9.63 8.00 9.90
N LEU A 126 -10.95 8.18 9.73
CA LEU A 126 -11.74 7.42 8.77
C LEU A 126 -11.38 7.79 7.33
N TRP A 127 -11.33 9.09 7.01
CA TRP A 127 -11.01 9.55 5.65
C TRP A 127 -9.59 9.17 5.22
N SER A 128 -8.62 9.23 6.14
CA SER A 128 -7.25 8.81 5.87
C SER A 128 -7.19 7.32 5.58
N PHE A 129 -7.94 6.49 6.30
CA PHE A 129 -8.01 5.05 6.04
C PHE A 129 -8.64 4.77 4.67
N LEU A 130 -9.79 5.39 4.38
CA LEU A 130 -10.51 5.21 3.13
C LEU A 130 -9.67 5.60 1.92
N LEU A 131 -8.88 6.67 2.00
CA LEU A 131 -8.04 7.11 0.90
C LEU A 131 -6.87 6.14 0.64
N CYS A 132 -6.25 5.59 1.70
CA CYS A 132 -5.26 4.52 1.56
C CYS A 132 -5.89 3.26 0.94
N TRP A 133 -7.04 2.84 1.45
CA TRP A 133 -7.74 1.67 0.97
C TRP A 133 -8.18 1.84 -0.49
N TRP A 134 -8.71 3.01 -0.85
CA TRP A 134 -9.06 3.37 -2.23
C TRP A 134 -7.87 3.22 -3.18
N ALA A 135 -6.71 3.76 -2.82
CA ALA A 135 -5.50 3.67 -3.63
C ALA A 135 -5.12 2.20 -3.87
N HIS A 136 -5.11 1.40 -2.81
CA HIS A 136 -4.75 -0.02 -2.88
C HIS A 136 -5.73 -0.85 -3.69
N LEU A 137 -7.03 -0.69 -3.43
CA LEU A 137 -8.10 -1.37 -4.17
C LEU A 137 -8.00 -1.04 -5.66
N SER A 138 -7.71 0.23 -5.98
CA SER A 138 -7.61 0.67 -7.37
C SER A 138 -6.41 0.10 -8.11
N MET A 139 -5.23 0.02 -7.48
CA MET A 139 -4.06 -0.65 -8.06
C MET A 139 -4.39 -2.11 -8.40
N ARG A 140 -5.10 -2.79 -7.51
CA ARG A 140 -5.52 -4.18 -7.72
C ARG A 140 -6.53 -4.34 -8.84
N LEU A 141 -7.59 -3.53 -8.85
CA LEU A 141 -8.57 -3.55 -9.93
C LEU A 141 -7.92 -3.25 -11.29
N THR A 142 -6.96 -2.33 -11.31
CA THR A 142 -6.16 -2.00 -12.49
C THR A 142 -5.34 -3.21 -12.96
N ALA A 143 -4.67 -3.93 -12.05
CA ALA A 143 -3.93 -5.15 -12.35
C ALA A 143 -4.84 -6.29 -12.85
N TYR A 144 -6.01 -6.47 -12.25
CA TYR A 144 -7.00 -7.46 -12.70
C TYR A 144 -7.51 -7.16 -14.11
N ALA A 145 -7.90 -5.91 -14.37
CA ALA A 145 -8.37 -5.51 -15.70
C ALA A 145 -7.26 -5.62 -16.76
N ALA A 146 -6.00 -5.33 -16.40
CA ALA A 146 -4.86 -5.51 -17.29
C ALA A 146 -4.54 -7.00 -17.58
N ALA A 147 -4.81 -7.91 -16.63
CA ALA A 147 -4.68 -9.35 -16.83
C ALA A 147 -5.81 -9.92 -17.70
N HIS A 148 -7.04 -9.46 -17.46
CA HIS A 148 -8.22 -9.76 -18.28
C HIS A 148 -8.00 -9.39 -19.75
N ALA A 149 -7.58 -8.15 -20.02
CA ALA A 149 -7.34 -7.64 -21.37
C ALA A 149 -6.29 -8.45 -22.15
N ARG A 150 -5.32 -9.10 -21.47
CA ARG A 150 -4.31 -9.95 -22.09
C ARG A 150 -4.78 -11.35 -22.45
N THR A 151 -5.81 -11.86 -21.77
CA THR A 151 -6.09 -13.30 -21.73
C THR A 151 -7.51 -13.65 -22.16
N GLY A 152 -8.39 -12.66 -22.32
CA GLY A 152 -9.76 -12.82 -22.87
C GLY A 152 -10.73 -13.63 -22.00
N GLY A 153 -10.29 -14.17 -20.86
CA GLY A 153 -11.16 -14.83 -19.86
C GLY A 153 -11.95 -13.82 -19.03
N PRO A 154 -12.91 -14.20 -18.16
CA PRO A 154 -13.79 -13.26 -17.45
C PRO A 154 -13.10 -12.24 -16.52
N LEU A 155 -13.72 -11.06 -16.29
CA LEU A 155 -13.14 -9.93 -15.51
C LEU A 155 -12.91 -10.26 -14.02
N LEU A 156 -13.77 -11.11 -13.46
CA LEU A 156 -13.62 -11.69 -12.13
C LEU A 156 -13.06 -13.09 -12.28
N TRP A 157 -11.73 -13.22 -12.33
CA TRP A 157 -11.11 -14.52 -12.26
C TRP A 157 -11.16 -15.10 -10.84
N PRO A 158 -11.24 -16.43 -10.69
CA PRO A 158 -11.11 -17.07 -9.40
C PRO A 158 -9.80 -16.66 -8.71
N PRO A 159 -9.78 -16.51 -7.37
CA PRO A 159 -8.70 -15.86 -6.63
C PRO A 159 -7.30 -16.46 -6.81
N TRP A 160 -7.20 -17.74 -7.22
CA TRP A 160 -5.91 -18.40 -7.49
C TRP A 160 -5.22 -17.93 -8.77
N PHE A 161 -5.93 -17.27 -9.69
CA PHE A 161 -5.35 -16.75 -10.94
C PHE A 161 -4.52 -15.47 -10.75
N ALA A 162 -4.64 -14.82 -9.58
CA ALA A 162 -3.88 -13.61 -9.25
C ALA A 162 -2.49 -13.89 -8.67
N VAL A 163 -2.15 -15.16 -8.43
CA VAL A 163 -0.86 -15.55 -7.87
C VAL A 163 0.23 -15.34 -8.92
N GLY A 164 1.01 -14.27 -8.77
CA GLY A 164 2.17 -13.99 -9.63
C GLY A 164 1.89 -13.12 -10.85
N LEU A 165 0.73 -12.45 -10.93
CA LEU A 165 0.51 -11.45 -11.97
C LEU A 165 1.52 -10.30 -11.78
N PRO A 166 2.28 -9.92 -12.83
CA PRO A 166 3.13 -8.74 -12.77
C PRO A 166 2.26 -7.48 -12.56
N PRO A 167 2.84 -6.37 -12.07
CA PRO A 167 2.16 -5.07 -12.02
C PRO A 167 1.50 -4.77 -13.37
N ALA A 168 0.45 -3.93 -13.36
CA ALA A 168 -0.36 -3.61 -14.53
C ALA A 168 0.45 -2.88 -15.61
N GLN A 169 1.29 -3.61 -16.36
CA GLN A 169 2.12 -3.10 -17.45
C GLN A 169 1.29 -2.69 -18.69
N VAL A 170 -0.04 -2.80 -18.62
CA VAL A 170 -0.98 -2.40 -19.65
C VAL A 170 -2.02 -1.50 -18.98
N LEU A 171 -2.19 -0.29 -19.52
CA LEU A 171 -3.18 0.69 -19.07
C LEU A 171 -4.58 0.08 -19.19
N SER A 172 -5.17 -0.31 -18.07
CA SER A 172 -6.60 -0.59 -18.02
C SER A 172 -7.39 0.72 -18.04
N ALA A 173 -8.64 0.71 -18.52
CA ALA A 173 -9.51 1.87 -18.48
C ALA A 173 -9.84 2.33 -17.05
N ILE A 174 -9.61 1.49 -16.03
CA ILE A 174 -9.82 1.81 -14.61
C ILE A 174 -8.78 2.83 -14.12
N PHE A 175 -7.53 2.72 -14.61
CA PHE A 175 -6.45 3.62 -14.21
C PHE A 175 -6.74 5.12 -14.42
N PRO A 176 -7.10 5.59 -15.64
CA PRO A 176 -7.36 7.02 -15.86
C PRO A 176 -8.54 7.53 -15.03
N VAL A 177 -9.53 6.68 -14.74
CA VAL A 177 -10.66 7.03 -13.88
C VAL A 177 -10.21 7.20 -12.44
N THR A 178 -9.51 6.22 -11.87
CA THR A 178 -9.03 6.29 -10.49
C THR A 178 -8.09 7.48 -10.29
N VAL A 179 -7.11 7.68 -11.17
CA VAL A 179 -6.14 8.77 -11.00
C VAL A 179 -6.83 10.13 -11.11
N SER A 180 -7.85 10.26 -11.97
CA SER A 180 -8.65 11.48 -12.09
C SER A 180 -9.47 11.75 -10.82
N ILE A 181 -10.14 10.73 -10.28
CA ILE A 181 -10.90 10.84 -9.02
C ILE A 181 -9.97 11.24 -7.87
N THR A 182 -8.81 10.60 -7.77
CA THR A 182 -7.84 10.86 -6.68
C THR A 182 -7.22 12.26 -6.82
N THR A 183 -6.96 12.71 -8.05
CA THR A 183 -6.48 14.07 -8.34
C THR A 183 -7.55 15.12 -8.03
N ALA A 184 -8.80 14.86 -8.39
CA ALA A 184 -9.92 15.74 -8.06
C ALA A 184 -10.11 15.85 -6.54
N ALA A 185 -10.09 14.72 -5.81
CA ALA A 185 -10.15 14.72 -4.36
C ALA A 185 -8.98 15.52 -3.74
N CYS A 186 -7.76 15.36 -4.25
CA CYS A 186 -6.61 16.15 -3.84
C CYS A 186 -6.85 17.66 -4.02
N ALA A 187 -7.38 18.07 -5.18
CA ALA A 187 -7.66 19.47 -5.46
C ALA A 187 -8.74 20.03 -4.54
N LEU A 188 -9.82 19.28 -4.29
CA LEU A 188 -10.88 19.68 -3.37
C LEU A 188 -10.36 19.89 -1.96
N PHE A 189 -9.61 18.92 -1.41
CA PHE A 189 -9.02 19.04 -0.07
C PHE A 189 -8.02 20.19 0.03
N ALA A 190 -7.23 20.44 -1.02
CA ALA A 190 -6.30 21.55 -1.06
C ALA A 190 -7.03 22.91 -1.11
N CYS A 191 -8.09 23.03 -1.91
CA CYS A 191 -8.91 24.23 -1.97
C CYS A 191 -9.57 24.53 -0.62
N ASP A 192 -10.22 23.54 -0.01
CA ASP A 192 -10.84 23.68 1.31
C ASP A 192 -9.82 24.11 2.36
N ALA A 193 -8.61 23.52 2.31
CA ALA A 193 -7.53 23.87 3.21
C ALA A 193 -7.02 25.31 3.02
N LEU A 194 -6.92 25.78 1.77
CA LEU A 194 -6.48 27.14 1.46
C LEU A 194 -7.50 28.18 1.94
N VAL A 195 -8.80 27.87 1.89
CA VAL A 195 -9.87 28.72 2.40
C VAL A 195 -9.88 28.76 3.94
N ALA A 196 -9.74 27.60 4.59
CA ALA A 196 -9.79 27.50 6.05
C ALA A 196 -8.49 27.96 6.75
N GLY A 197 -7.35 27.89 6.06
CA GLY A 197 -6.04 28.29 6.57
C GLY A 197 -5.36 27.26 7.49
N ALA A 198 -4.03 27.15 7.43
CA ALA A 198 -3.26 26.07 8.08
C ALA A 198 -3.21 26.09 9.61
N THR A 199 -3.85 27.05 10.28
CA THR A 199 -3.94 27.13 11.74
C THR A 199 -5.25 26.58 12.28
N THR A 200 -6.24 26.35 11.44
CA THR A 200 -7.54 25.80 11.81
C THR A 200 -7.54 24.27 11.69
N ALA A 201 -8.43 23.61 12.42
CA ALA A 201 -8.59 22.15 12.38
C ALA A 201 -8.94 21.65 10.97
N GLU A 202 -9.86 22.36 10.31
CA GLU A 202 -10.32 22.09 8.95
C GLU A 202 -9.18 22.25 7.95
N GLY A 203 -8.40 23.34 8.07
CA GLY A 203 -7.25 23.57 7.20
C GLY A 203 -6.16 22.50 7.34
N VAL A 204 -5.84 22.10 8.57
CA VAL A 204 -4.89 21.00 8.83
C VAL A 204 -5.40 19.67 8.26
N THR A 205 -6.71 19.40 8.42
CA THR A 205 -7.35 18.20 7.89
C THR A 205 -7.26 18.15 6.37
N GLY A 206 -7.64 19.22 5.68
CA GLY A 206 -7.58 19.31 4.23
C GLY A 206 -6.14 19.18 3.71
N LEU A 207 -5.15 19.80 4.36
CA LEU A 207 -3.74 19.68 3.97
C LEU A 207 -3.22 18.24 4.12
N LEU A 208 -3.54 17.55 5.22
CA LEU A 208 -3.13 16.17 5.43
C LEU A 208 -3.75 15.22 4.40
N LEU A 209 -5.05 15.34 4.14
CA LEU A 209 -5.75 14.52 3.15
C LEU A 209 -5.28 14.82 1.73
N ALA A 210 -5.02 16.09 1.39
CA ALA A 210 -4.44 16.47 0.10
C ALA A 210 -3.04 15.87 -0.08
N ALA A 211 -2.16 15.99 0.92
CA ALA A 211 -0.82 15.42 0.85
C ALA A 211 -0.85 13.89 0.72
N GLN A 212 -1.74 13.22 1.46
CA GLN A 212 -1.93 11.78 1.31
C GLN A 212 -2.50 11.41 -0.06
N ALA A 213 -3.39 12.21 -0.64
CA ALA A 213 -3.92 12.02 -1.99
C ALA A 213 -2.80 12.16 -3.05
N VAL A 214 -1.86 13.09 -2.87
CA VAL A 214 -0.67 13.20 -3.73
C VAL A 214 0.16 11.91 -3.67
N VAL A 215 0.41 11.38 -2.47
CA VAL A 215 1.13 10.11 -2.30
C VAL A 215 0.38 8.95 -2.95
N ALA A 216 -0.96 8.89 -2.80
CA ALA A 216 -1.81 7.90 -3.45
C ALA A 216 -1.76 8.00 -4.98
N CYS A 217 -1.86 9.21 -5.54
CA CYS A 217 -1.68 9.45 -6.98
C CYS A 217 -0.31 8.99 -7.46
N ALA A 218 0.77 9.33 -6.73
CA ALA A 218 2.11 8.89 -7.07
C ALA A 218 2.21 7.35 -7.06
N ALA A 219 1.62 6.68 -6.07
CA ALA A 219 1.59 5.22 -6.00
C ALA A 219 0.83 4.59 -7.18
N LEU A 220 -0.32 5.15 -7.57
CA LEU A 220 -1.09 4.71 -8.75
C LEU A 220 -0.26 4.82 -10.03
N TRP A 221 0.44 5.94 -10.23
CA TRP A 221 1.36 6.11 -11.36
C TRP A 221 2.52 5.10 -11.31
N TRP A 222 3.06 4.84 -10.12
CA TRP A 222 4.16 3.90 -9.94
C TRP A 222 3.79 2.44 -10.24
N ASP A 223 2.52 2.07 -10.05
CA ASP A 223 2.01 0.74 -10.37
C ASP A 223 1.92 0.50 -11.89
N VAL A 224 1.52 1.53 -12.64
CA VAL A 224 1.32 1.43 -14.09
C VAL A 224 2.60 1.68 -14.88
N VAL A 225 3.45 2.62 -14.45
CA VAL A 225 4.68 2.94 -15.19
C VAL A 225 5.65 1.76 -15.08
N PRO A 226 5.98 1.08 -16.21
CA PRO A 226 6.95 0.02 -16.18
C PRO A 226 8.32 0.62 -15.83
N LEU A 227 8.78 0.44 -14.60
CA LEU A 227 10.13 0.81 -14.14
C LEU A 227 11.26 0.06 -14.86
N GLU A 228 10.99 -0.56 -16.00
CA GLU A 228 11.97 -1.14 -16.92
C GLU A 228 12.90 -0.07 -17.52
N VAL A 229 12.47 1.20 -17.51
CA VAL A 229 13.29 2.38 -17.87
C VAL A 229 14.15 2.92 -16.72
N TRP A 230 14.04 2.38 -15.50
CA TRP A 230 14.80 2.88 -14.34
C TRP A 230 16.22 2.28 -14.28
N PRO A 231 17.28 3.07 -13.98
CA PRO A 231 18.68 2.63 -14.08
C PRO A 231 19.01 1.34 -13.32
N GLY A 232 18.34 1.10 -12.19
CA GLY A 232 18.57 -0.09 -11.35
C GLY A 232 18.27 -1.43 -12.03
N ARG A 233 17.26 -1.51 -12.91
CA ARG A 233 16.97 -2.74 -13.67
C ARG A 233 17.92 -2.93 -14.85
N ARG A 234 18.42 -1.86 -15.49
CA ARG A 234 19.53 -1.94 -16.45
C ARG A 234 20.80 -2.47 -15.78
N VAL A 235 21.10 -2.03 -14.55
CA VAL A 235 22.23 -2.54 -13.77
C VAL A 235 22.02 -4.01 -13.38
N GLN A 236 20.80 -4.43 -13.01
CA GLN A 236 20.50 -5.84 -12.74
C GLN A 236 20.55 -6.72 -13.99
N ALA A 237 20.04 -6.25 -15.13
CA ALA A 237 20.12 -6.93 -16.42
C ALA A 237 21.57 -7.03 -16.92
N TRP A 238 22.35 -5.97 -16.74
CA TRP A 238 23.79 -5.97 -16.99
C TRP A 238 24.49 -6.98 -16.07
N ARG A 239 24.24 -6.94 -14.76
CA ARG A 239 24.78 -7.90 -13.78
C ARG A 239 24.39 -9.35 -14.07
N SER A 240 23.19 -9.61 -14.57
CA SER A 240 22.75 -10.97 -14.95
C SER A 240 23.39 -11.43 -16.26
N MET A 241 23.70 -10.51 -17.18
CA MET A 241 24.50 -10.76 -18.37
C MET A 241 25.92 -11.23 -18.00
N TRP A 242 26.55 -10.60 -17.01
CA TRP A 242 27.88 -11.00 -16.49
C TRP A 242 27.89 -12.26 -15.61
N ARG A 243 26.73 -12.67 -15.08
CA ARG A 243 26.58 -13.90 -14.27
C ARG A 243 26.23 -15.14 -15.09
N ARG A 244 26.15 -15.05 -16.42
CA ARG A 244 26.11 -16.25 -17.26
C ARG A 244 27.49 -16.91 -17.19
N ARG A 245 27.62 -17.97 -16.37
CA ARG A 245 28.76 -18.88 -16.45
C ARG A 245 28.83 -19.40 -17.89
N PRO A 246 30.04 -19.55 -18.49
CA PRO A 246 30.16 -20.19 -19.79
C PRO A 246 29.48 -21.56 -19.69
N VAL A 247 28.53 -21.81 -20.59
CA VAL A 247 27.95 -23.13 -20.77
C VAL A 247 29.12 -24.02 -21.16
N SER A 248 29.59 -24.86 -20.25
CA SER A 248 30.51 -25.93 -20.60
C SER A 248 29.75 -26.85 -21.54
N PHE A 249 30.08 -26.81 -22.83
CA PHE A 249 29.67 -27.81 -23.79
C PHE A 249 30.30 -29.13 -23.35
N GLY A 250 29.57 -29.88 -22.51
CA GLY A 250 29.89 -31.27 -22.23
C GLY A 250 29.68 -32.04 -23.54
N ALA A 251 30.79 -32.40 -24.18
CA ALA A 251 30.80 -33.36 -25.27
C ALA A 251 30.05 -34.61 -24.81
N ARG A 252 28.89 -34.90 -25.43
CA ARG A 252 28.29 -36.22 -25.31
C ARG A 252 29.22 -37.20 -26.04
N PRO A 253 29.71 -38.27 -25.40
CA PRO A 253 30.38 -39.31 -26.14
C PRO A 253 29.36 -39.93 -27.10
N LEU A 254 29.74 -39.99 -28.38
CA LEU A 254 29.04 -40.77 -29.39
C LEU A 254 29.01 -42.21 -28.90
N ARG A 255 27.81 -42.74 -28.62
CA ARG A 255 27.65 -44.19 -28.45
C ARG A 255 27.88 -44.81 -29.82
N ASP A 256 28.97 -45.55 -29.94
CA ASP A 256 29.17 -46.52 -31.02
C ASP A 256 27.95 -47.45 -31.05
N VAL A 257 27.20 -47.37 -32.15
CA VAL A 257 26.27 -48.42 -32.54
C VAL A 257 27.07 -49.37 -33.42
N SER A 258 27.77 -50.30 -32.77
CA SER A 258 28.35 -51.47 -33.43
C SER A 258 27.66 -52.74 -32.91
N GLN A 259 26.91 -53.35 -33.83
CA GLN A 259 26.63 -54.78 -34.03
C GLN A 259 25.97 -55.61 -32.91
N GLY A 260 24.91 -56.33 -33.32
CA GLY A 260 24.23 -57.39 -32.58
C GLY A 260 22.77 -57.52 -33.01
#